data_AF-A0A967PWL0-F1
#
_entry.id   AF-A0A967PWL0-F1
#
_cell.length_a   1.000
_cell.length_b   1.000
_cell.length_c   1.000
_cell.angle_alpha   90.00
_cell.angle_beta   90.00
_cell.angle_gamma   90.00
#
_symmetry.space_group_name_H-M   'P 1'
#
loop_
_entity.id
_entity.type
_entity.pdbx_description
1 polymer ?
#
loop_
_entity_poly.entity_id
_entity_poly.type
_entity_poly.pdbx_seq_one_letter_code
_entity_poly.pdbx_strand_id
1 'polypeptide(L)' 'MRVTNEEKISLDCPCCGEAIYRPVSWFKKTYSTCPACEAGLASGQFAADIEKIEKAFDDHIEELLHGESSSGCCGRH' A
#
# COMPACT_ATOMS: atom_id res chain seq x y z
N MET A 1 -3.17 3.42 24.97
CA MET A 1 -2.78 2.27 24.11
C MET A 1 -2.73 2.81 22.69
N ARG A 2 -1.56 2.91 22.06
CA ARG A 2 -1.46 3.39 20.67
C ARG A 2 -1.78 2.22 19.76
N VAL A 3 -2.98 2.20 19.18
CA VAL A 3 -3.30 1.33 18.05
C VAL A 3 -2.62 1.97 16.85
N THR A 4 -1.40 1.52 16.52
CA THR A 4 -0.79 1.83 15.23
C THR A 4 -1.54 0.97 14.20
N ASN A 5 -2.66 1.47 13.71
CA ASN A 5 -3.44 0.81 12.66
C ASN A 5 -2.67 0.98 11.33
N GLU A 6 -1.52 0.33 11.23
CA GLU A 6 -0.70 0.30 10.03
C GLU A 6 -1.47 -0.48 8.96
N GLU A 7 -1.61 0.11 7.78
CA GLU A 7 -2.27 -0.56 6.65
C GLU A 7 -1.52 -1.85 6.31
N LYS A 8 -2.25 -2.96 6.39
CA LYS A 8 -1.74 -4.28 6.04
C LYS A 8 -1.98 -4.51 4.58
N ILE A 9 -0.91 -4.84 3.87
CA ILE A 9 -0.94 -5.18 2.46
C ILE A 9 -0.60 -6.67 2.30
N SER A 10 -1.05 -7.24 1.19
CA SER A 10 -0.67 -8.58 0.77
C SER A 10 0.28 -8.47 -0.40
N LEU A 11 1.49 -9.01 -0.27
CA LEU A 11 2.46 -9.12 -1.36
C LEU A 11 2.95 -10.55 -1.48
N ASP A 12 3.13 -11.03 -2.71
CA ASP A 12 3.63 -12.38 -2.95
C ASP A 12 5.13 -12.48 -2.68
N CYS A 13 5.55 -13.59 -2.08
CA CYS A 13 6.96 -13.85 -1.82
C CYS A 13 7.70 -14.09 -3.16
N PRO A 14 8.77 -13.35 -3.48
CA PRO A 14 9.53 -13.57 -4.72
C PRO A 14 10.25 -14.93 -4.75
N CYS A 15 10.39 -15.61 -3.60
CA CYS A 15 11.08 -16.89 -3.50
C CYS A 15 10.14 -18.09 -3.67
N CYS A 16 8.94 -18.06 -3.06
CA CYS A 16 8.02 -19.21 -3.06
C CYS A 16 6.64 -18.90 -3.64
N GLY A 17 6.34 -17.65 -3.98
CA GLY A 17 5.03 -17.23 -4.51
C GLY A 17 3.90 -17.19 -3.48
N GLU A 18 4.17 -17.47 -2.21
CA GLU A 18 3.16 -17.41 -1.15
C GLU A 18 2.83 -15.97 -0.75
N ALA A 19 1.55 -15.69 -0.51
CA ALA A 19 1.07 -14.38 -0.12
C ALA A 19 1.50 -14.03 1.32
N ILE A 20 2.25 -12.95 1.47
CA ILE A 20 2.69 -12.40 2.76
C ILE A 20 1.73 -11.27 3.15
N TYR A 21 0.93 -11.49 4.20
CA TYR A 21 0.02 -10.48 4.75
C TYR A 21 0.63 -9.78 5.97
N ARG A 22 1.17 -8.58 5.78
CA ARG A 22 1.91 -7.81 6.79
C ARG A 22 1.76 -6.28 6.60
N PRO A 23 2.04 -5.47 7.62
CA PRO A 23 2.02 -4.01 7.47
C PRO A 23 3.13 -3.53 6.51
N VAL A 24 2.91 -2.41 5.82
CA VAL A 24 3.90 -1.81 4.90
C VAL A 24 5.27 -1.62 5.55
N SER A 25 5.30 -1.22 6.83
CA SER A 25 6.53 -1.07 7.61
C SER A 25 7.36 -2.35 7.73
N TRP A 26 6.72 -3.53 7.67
CA TRP A 26 7.40 -4.81 7.68
C TRP A 26 8.19 -5.02 6.37
N PHE A 27 7.59 -4.69 5.23
CA PHE A 27 8.25 -4.79 3.94
C PHE A 27 9.34 -3.72 3.73
N LYS A 28 9.26 -2.59 4.45
CA LYS A 28 10.30 -1.55 4.48
C LYS A 28 11.52 -1.91 5.36
N LYS A 29 11.48 -2.99 6.14
CA LYS A 29 12.64 -3.43 6.93
C LYS A 29 13.77 -3.87 6.02
N THR A 30 15.00 -3.43 6.31
CA THR A 30 16.21 -3.77 5.53
C THR A 30 16.33 -5.27 5.25
N TYR A 31 15.97 -6.09 6.23
CA TYR A 31 15.98 -7.53 6.12
C TYR A 31 14.80 -8.12 6.90
N SER A 32 14.10 -9.07 6.28
CA SER A 32 13.04 -9.88 6.87
C SER A 32 13.12 -11.30 6.32
N THR A 33 12.34 -12.22 6.87
CA THR A 33 12.24 -13.60 6.37
C THR A 33 10.81 -13.93 5.98
N CYS A 34 10.67 -14.66 4.88
CA CYS A 34 9.36 -15.13 4.45
C CYS A 34 8.79 -16.09 5.51
N PRO A 35 7.57 -15.88 6.02
CA PRO A 35 6.98 -16.79 7.00
C PRO A 35 6.61 -18.16 6.43
N ALA A 36 6.53 -18.31 5.10
CA ALA A 36 6.14 -19.56 4.45
C ALA A 36 7.34 -20.44 4.06
N CYS A 37 8.40 -19.85 3.51
CA CYS A 37 9.56 -20.58 3.02
C CYS A 37 10.87 -20.25 3.75
N GLU A 38 10.81 -19.35 4.74
CA GLU A 38 11.96 -18.92 5.55
C GLU A 38 13.10 -18.26 4.76
N ALA A 39 12.89 -18.00 3.45
CA ALA A 39 13.86 -17.33 2.61
C ALA A 39 14.10 -15.88 3.09
N GLY A 40 15.34 -15.42 2.95
CA GLY A 40 15.73 -14.04 3.24
C GLY A 40 15.12 -13.08 2.22
N LEU A 41 14.43 -12.06 2.73
CA LEU A 41 13.79 -11.03 1.94
C LEU A 41 14.38 -9.66 2.29
N ALA A 42 14.86 -8.95 1.27
CA ALA A 42 15.35 -7.58 1.43
C ALA A 42 14.24 -6.58 1.07
N SER A 43 14.19 -5.42 1.73
CA SER A 43 13.21 -4.37 1.42
C SER A 43 13.24 -3.95 -0.05
N GLY A 44 14.41 -3.95 -0.67
CA GLY A 44 14.58 -3.65 -2.09
C GLY A 44 13.80 -4.58 -3.03
N GLN A 45 13.47 -5.80 -2.61
CA GLN A 45 12.67 -6.74 -3.40
C GLN A 45 11.19 -6.30 -3.50
N PHE A 46 10.69 -5.58 -2.50
CA PHE A 46 9.30 -5.11 -2.44
C PHE A 46 9.18 -3.61 -2.77
N ALA A 47 10.30 -2.90 -2.92
CA ALA A 47 10.30 -1.44 -3.10
C ALA A 47 9.43 -0.98 -4.28
N ALA A 48 9.49 -1.69 -5.40
CA ALA A 48 8.69 -1.36 -6.58
C ALA A 48 7.17 -1.51 -6.33
N ASP A 49 6.75 -2.52 -5.58
CA ASP A 49 5.33 -2.73 -5.30
C ASP A 49 4.83 -1.80 -4.20
N ILE A 50 5.66 -1.50 -3.20
CA ILE A 50 5.37 -0.47 -2.19
C ILE A 50 5.22 0.90 -2.86
N GLU A 51 6.13 1.28 -3.77
CA GLU A 51 6.07 2.57 -4.47
C GLU A 51 4.78 2.70 -5.30
N LYS A 52 4.34 1.63 -5.98
CA LYS A 52 3.05 1.63 -6.70
C LYS A 52 1.88 1.82 -5.76
N ILE A 53 1.90 1.18 -4.59
CA ILE A 53 0.84 1.29 -3.60
C ILE A 53 0.79 2.72 -3.05
N GLU A 54 1.94 3.28 -2.64
CA GLU A 54 2.03 4.65 -2.14
C GLU A 54 1.57 5.67 -3.19
N LYS A 55 2.01 5.50 -4.44
CA LYS A 55 1.57 6.36 -5.54
C LYS A 55 0.07 6.27 -5.81
N ALA A 56 -0.53 5.08 -5.70
CA ALA A 56 -1.97 4.92 -5.87
C ALA A 56 -2.76 5.59 -4.74
N PHE A 57 -2.22 5.63 -3.52
CA PHE A 57 -2.82 6.37 -2.42
C PHE A 57 -2.72 7.89 -2.63
N ASP A 58 -1.57 8.39 -3.05
CA ASP A 58 -1.38 9.81 -3.34
C ASP A 58 -2.31 10.29 -4.47
N ASP A 59 -2.40 9.53 -5.56
CA ASP A 59 -3.30 9.82 -6.70
C ASP A 59 -4.78 9.86 -6.25
N HIS A 60 -5.20 8.91 -5.42
CA HIS A 60 -6.56 8.88 -4.88
C HIS A 60 -6.86 10.09 -3.97
N ILE A 61 -5.87 10.58 -3.22
CA ILE A 61 -6.00 11.79 -2.39
C ILE A 61 -6.14 13.03 -3.28
N GLU A 62 -5.36 13.13 -4.36
CA GLU A 62 -5.46 14.24 -5.32
C GLU A 62 -6.82 14.28 -6.02
N GLU A 63 -7.41 13.14 -6.37
CA GLU A 63 -8.76 13.06 -6.94
C GLU A 63 -9.85 13.54 -5.95
N LEU A 64 -9.71 13.24 -4.66
CA LEU A 64 -10.63 13.72 -3.63
C LEU A 64 -10.47 15.22 -3.33
N LEU A 65 -9.25 15.76 -3.40
CA LEU A 65 -8.96 17.18 -3.22
C LEU A 65 -9.35 18.02 -4.45
N HIS A 66 -9.24 17.47 -5.66
CA HIS A 66 -9.79 18.08 -6.87
C HIS A 66 -11.32 17.96 -6.98
N GLY A 67 -11.97 17.44 -5.95
CA GLY A 67 -13.42 17.52 -5.73
C GLY A 67 -13.91 18.92 -5.37
N GLU A 68 -13.40 19.97 -6.00
CA GLU A 68 -13.99 21.30 -5.94
C GLU A 68 -14.78 21.59 -7.22
N SER A 69 -16.11 21.49 -7.04
CA SER A 69 -17.10 22.39 -7.66
C SER A 69 -17.47 22.19 -9.13
N SER A 70 -18.03 21.04 -9.48
CA SER A 70 -19.07 21.02 -10.54
C SER A 70 -20.37 21.63 -10.00
N SER A 71 -20.34 22.94 -9.78
CA SER A 71 -21.24 23.90 -10.40
C SER A 71 -22.76 23.60 -10.34
N GLY A 72 -23.48 24.44 -9.59
CA GLY A 72 -24.71 25.03 -10.12
C GLY A 72 -26.04 24.39 -9.72
N CYS A 73 -26.52 24.78 -8.54
CA CYS A 73 -27.90 25.16 -8.21
C CYS A 73 -29.01 24.92 -9.26
N CYS A 74 -30.04 24.20 -8.80
CA CYS A 74 -31.47 24.54 -8.94
C CYS A 74 -32.11 24.43 -10.34
N GLY A 75 -33.20 23.66 -10.43
CA GLY A 75 -33.83 23.24 -11.67
C GLY A 75 -34.52 24.32 -12.51
N ARG A 76 -35.00 23.88 -13.69
CA ARG A 76 -36.17 24.33 -14.50
C ARG A 76 -35.85 24.42 -15.99
N HIS A 77 -36.30 23.45 -16.78
CA HIS A 77 -37.17 23.67 -17.94
C HIS A 77 -37.92 22.37 -18.27
#